data_AF-A0A813LW02-F1
#
_entry.id   AF-A0A813LW02-F1
#
_cell.length_a   1.000
_cell.length_b   1.000
_cell.length_c   1.000
_cell.angle_alpha   90.00
_cell.angle_beta   90.00
_cell.angle_gamma   90.00
#
_symmetry.space_group_name_H-M   'P 1'
#
loop_
_entity.id
_entity.type
_entity.pdbx_description
1 polymer ?
#
loop_
_entity_poly.entity_id
_entity_poly.type
_entity_poly.pdbx_seq_one_letter_code
_entity_poly.pdbx_strand_id
1 'polypeptide(L)'
;AIVVASGPVDVAAQVVPEEKVLVVPEEKVPVLKWLISFDPKSFEAFIHKHPQVADPTDARIRKFAESFVERADLEKMSVREFMDALQKVLGEQRKQRKQRNVRILQSCVQKRTQREQQALLPKNTSTRGTEGQKEKKMITPKSDAKKKPPKDDDDDPSFYYIGNESDVVWATSVLAPLGFKQDGDLLIKPPSSVALPVLRGLKTLDFFPSLKNLLKSSQVGKVVNCLRRHSDPEVVRTSRDLLDGWKAVMAKRPSEALALVDAKVAKKSKAE
;
A
#
# COMPACT_ATOMS: atom_id res chain seq x y z
N ALA A 1 -54.74 -48.25 -45.81
CA ALA A 1 -53.64 -48.96 -45.13
C ALA A 1 -52.68 -49.49 -46.19
N ILE A 2 -51.59 -48.77 -46.42
CA ILE A 2 -50.33 -49.33 -46.94
C ILE A 2 -49.25 -48.67 -46.08
N VAL A 3 -48.53 -49.52 -45.36
CA VAL A 3 -47.49 -49.19 -44.39
C VAL A 3 -46.18 -49.08 -45.17
N VAL A 4 -45.46 -47.97 -45.03
CA VAL A 4 -44.04 -47.89 -45.39
C VAL A 4 -43.30 -47.25 -44.22
N ALA A 5 -42.32 -47.99 -43.74
CA ALA A 5 -41.63 -47.82 -42.48
C ALA A 5 -40.60 -46.69 -42.53
N SER A 6 -40.56 -45.88 -41.47
CA SER A 6 -39.42 -45.04 -41.11
C SER A 6 -38.26 -45.93 -40.68
N GLY A 7 -37.22 -46.00 -41.51
CA GLY A 7 -35.91 -46.50 -41.10
C GLY A 7 -35.10 -45.38 -40.43
N PRO A 8 -34.25 -45.69 -39.44
CA PRO A 8 -33.33 -44.72 -38.85
C PRO A 8 -32.26 -44.36 -39.87
N VAL A 9 -32.05 -43.06 -40.07
CA VAL A 9 -30.92 -42.53 -40.83
C VAL A 9 -29.70 -42.63 -39.91
N ASP A 10 -28.90 -43.68 -40.10
CA ASP A 10 -27.55 -43.77 -39.55
C ASP A 10 -26.71 -42.66 -40.18
N VAL A 11 -26.62 -41.53 -39.47
CA VAL A 11 -25.64 -40.49 -39.76
C VAL A 11 -24.29 -41.07 -39.36
N ALA A 12 -23.62 -41.69 -40.33
CA ALA A 12 -22.24 -42.13 -40.20
C ALA A 12 -21.40 -40.94 -39.69
N ALA A 13 -20.98 -41.02 -38.43
CA ALA A 13 -20.04 -40.08 -37.85
C ALA A 13 -18.77 -40.14 -38.70
N GLN A 14 -18.55 -39.10 -39.50
CA GLN A 14 -17.25 -38.86 -40.13
C GLN A 14 -16.24 -38.67 -39.00
N VAL A 15 -15.49 -39.73 -38.73
CA VAL A 15 -14.26 -39.66 -37.94
C VAL A 15 -13.30 -38.80 -38.75
N VAL A 16 -13.28 -37.50 -38.43
CA VAL A 16 -12.28 -36.58 -38.93
C VAL A 16 -10.94 -37.13 -38.44
N PRO A 17 -10.01 -37.50 -39.34
CA PRO A 17 -8.72 -38.01 -38.95
C PRO A 17 -8.03 -36.95 -38.08
N GLU A 18 -7.62 -37.34 -36.87
CA GLU A 18 -6.78 -36.51 -36.01
C GLU A 18 -5.52 -36.13 -36.79
N GLU A 19 -5.52 -34.93 -37.34
CA GLU A 19 -4.35 -34.31 -37.94
C GLU A 19 -3.31 -34.17 -36.84
N LYS A 20 -2.36 -35.10 -36.81
CA LYS A 20 -1.20 -35.06 -35.93
C LYS A 20 -0.42 -33.80 -36.27
N VAL A 21 -0.76 -32.70 -35.61
CA VAL A 21 0.04 -31.48 -35.56
C VAL A 21 1.38 -31.91 -35.01
N LEU A 22 2.36 -32.05 -35.90
CA LEU A 22 3.76 -32.22 -35.55
C LEU A 22 4.16 -30.96 -34.79
N VAL A 23 4.05 -31.02 -33.46
CA VAL A 23 4.59 -30.00 -32.56
C VAL A 23 6.10 -30.05 -32.76
N VAL A 24 6.58 -29.17 -33.63
CA VAL A 24 8.01 -28.96 -33.85
C VAL A 24 8.59 -28.59 -32.48
N PRO A 25 9.49 -29.40 -31.90
CA PRO A 25 10.04 -29.09 -30.59
C PRO A 25 10.80 -27.76 -30.70
N GLU A 26 10.32 -26.74 -29.99
CA GLU A 26 11.04 -25.47 -29.88
C GLU A 26 12.44 -25.76 -29.36
N GLU A 27 13.43 -25.60 -30.24
CA GLU A 27 14.84 -25.75 -29.92
C GLU A 27 15.18 -24.67 -28.88
N LYS A 28 15.35 -25.09 -27.62
CA LYS A 28 15.65 -24.20 -26.50
C LYS A 28 17.03 -23.59 -26.72
N VAL A 29 17.07 -22.41 -27.33
CA VAL A 29 18.29 -21.61 -27.44
C VAL A 29 18.87 -21.44 -26.04
N PRO A 30 20.12 -21.86 -25.78
CA PRO A 30 20.73 -21.75 -24.47
C PRO A 30 20.80 -20.28 -24.07
N VAL A 31 19.99 -19.90 -23.08
CA VAL A 31 19.96 -18.55 -22.55
C VAL A 31 21.27 -18.33 -21.78
N LEU A 32 22.21 -17.59 -22.37
CA LEU A 32 23.43 -17.16 -21.70
C LEU A 32 23.05 -16.25 -20.52
N LYS A 33 23.23 -16.76 -19.30
CA LYS A 33 22.99 -16.00 -18.07
C LYS A 33 24.25 -15.23 -17.71
N TRP A 34 24.20 -13.92 -17.87
CA TRP A 34 25.26 -13.02 -17.45
C TRP A 34 25.10 -12.70 -15.96
N LEU A 35 26.13 -12.97 -15.17
CA LEU A 35 26.22 -12.54 -13.77
C LEU A 35 26.86 -11.16 -13.73
N ILE A 36 26.05 -10.13 -13.48
CA ILE A 36 26.52 -8.76 -13.32
C ILE A 36 26.61 -8.47 -11.82
N SER A 37 27.81 -8.17 -11.33
CA SER A 37 28.04 -7.73 -9.95
C SER A 37 28.30 -6.22 -9.92
N PHE A 38 27.80 -5.57 -8.87
CA PHE A 38 28.06 -4.16 -8.60
C PHE A 38 28.73 -4.03 -7.24
N ASP A 39 29.71 -3.15 -7.14
CA ASP A 39 30.19 -2.71 -5.84
C ASP A 39 29.05 -2.02 -5.07
N PRO A 40 28.87 -2.28 -3.76
CA PRO A 40 27.77 -1.69 -3.00
C PRO A 40 27.71 -0.16 -3.04
N LYS A 41 28.85 0.54 -3.07
CA LYS A 41 28.87 2.00 -3.15
C LYS A 41 28.44 2.49 -4.53
N SER A 42 28.82 1.77 -5.58
CA SER A 42 28.38 2.07 -6.94
C SER A 42 26.87 1.90 -7.09
N PHE A 43 26.32 0.82 -6.51
CA PHE A 43 24.88 0.62 -6.49
C PHE A 43 24.16 1.67 -5.63
N GLU A 44 24.73 2.06 -4.47
CA GLU A 44 24.21 3.16 -3.65
C GLU A 44 24.15 4.47 -4.44
N ALA A 45 25.20 4.82 -5.18
CA ALA A 45 25.21 6.00 -6.04
C ALA A 45 24.17 5.90 -7.17
N PHE A 46 23.98 4.70 -7.74
CA PHE A 46 22.99 4.46 -8.77
C PHE A 46 21.55 4.65 -8.25
N ILE A 47 21.19 4.07 -7.11
CA ILE A 47 19.83 4.22 -6.55
C ILE A 47 19.54 5.65 -6.10
N HIS A 48 20.56 6.42 -5.69
CA HIS A 48 20.39 7.86 -5.42
C HIS A 48 19.98 8.64 -6.68
N LYS A 49 20.54 8.28 -7.84
CA LYS A 49 20.16 8.88 -9.13
C LYS A 49 18.83 8.34 -9.67
N HIS A 50 18.49 7.10 -9.34
CA HIS A 50 17.29 6.42 -9.80
C HIS A 50 16.49 5.83 -8.61
N PRO A 51 15.83 6.67 -7.79
CA PRO A 51 15.13 6.22 -6.58
C PRO A 51 14.06 5.15 -6.82
N GLN A 52 13.47 5.12 -8.02
CA GLN A 52 12.49 4.13 -8.46
C GLN A 52 13.03 2.69 -8.45
N VAL A 53 14.35 2.51 -8.49
CA VAL A 53 15.00 1.20 -8.39
C VAL A 53 14.91 0.66 -6.97
N ALA A 54 14.93 1.55 -5.97
CA ALA A 54 14.81 1.15 -4.56
C ALA A 54 13.35 0.80 -4.20
N ASP A 55 12.39 1.66 -4.55
CA ASP A 55 10.95 1.37 -4.50
C ASP A 55 10.19 2.41 -5.36
N PRO A 56 9.19 2.03 -6.16
CA PRO A 56 8.29 3.00 -6.79
C PRO A 56 7.47 3.75 -5.74
N THR A 57 7.20 5.04 -5.93
CA THR A 57 6.42 5.85 -4.97
C THR A 57 4.95 5.44 -4.91
N ASP A 58 4.31 5.54 -3.73
CA ASP A 58 2.87 5.22 -3.59
C ASP A 58 2.01 6.11 -4.49
N ALA A 59 2.38 7.37 -4.70
CA ALA A 59 1.67 8.28 -5.61
C ALA A 59 1.63 7.73 -7.04
N ARG A 60 2.75 7.18 -7.54
CA ARG A 60 2.80 6.59 -8.88
C ARG A 60 1.94 5.33 -8.98
N ILE A 61 1.97 4.48 -7.95
CA ILE A 61 1.13 3.26 -7.91
C ILE A 61 -0.34 3.61 -7.77
N ARG A 62 -0.69 4.59 -6.95
CA ARG A 62 -2.06 5.08 -6.76
C ARG A 62 -2.62 5.64 -8.06
N LYS A 63 -1.88 6.53 -8.74
CA LYS A 63 -2.27 7.06 -10.05
C LYS A 63 -2.48 5.93 -11.08
N PHE A 64 -1.60 4.93 -11.08
CA PHE A 64 -1.79 3.76 -11.93
C PHE A 64 -3.05 2.97 -11.55
N ALA A 65 -3.25 2.69 -10.26
CA ALA A 65 -4.41 1.96 -9.75
C ALA A 65 -5.73 2.68 -10.03
N GLU A 66 -5.79 4.00 -9.85
CA GLU A 66 -6.95 4.82 -10.20
C GLU A 66 -7.24 4.72 -11.70
N SER A 67 -6.25 4.92 -12.56
CA SER A 67 -6.43 4.78 -14.02
C SER A 67 -6.80 3.37 -14.46
N PHE A 68 -6.37 2.35 -13.71
CA PHE A 68 -6.70 0.95 -13.97
C PHE A 68 -8.14 0.68 -13.57
N VAL A 69 -8.52 1.10 -12.35
CA VAL A 69 -9.85 0.97 -11.78
C VAL A 69 -10.86 1.74 -12.63
N GLU A 70 -10.58 2.94 -13.12
CA GLU A 70 -11.50 3.73 -13.98
C GLU A 70 -11.85 3.03 -15.29
N ARG A 71 -10.92 2.24 -15.85
CA ARG A 71 -11.12 1.52 -17.13
C ARG A 71 -11.68 0.11 -16.94
N ALA A 72 -11.57 -0.44 -15.74
CA ALA A 72 -11.96 -1.82 -15.46
C ALA A 72 -13.46 -1.95 -15.16
N ASP A 73 -14.01 -3.10 -15.51
CA ASP A 73 -15.29 -3.59 -15.00
C ASP A 73 -15.07 -4.14 -13.58
N LEU A 74 -15.64 -3.46 -12.56
CA LEU A 74 -15.41 -3.79 -11.16
C LEU A 74 -15.87 -5.20 -10.78
N GLU A 75 -16.84 -5.76 -11.50
CA GLU A 75 -17.36 -7.11 -11.21
C GLU A 75 -16.44 -8.22 -11.71
N LYS A 76 -15.68 -7.95 -12.78
CA LYS A 76 -14.80 -8.93 -13.44
C LYS A 76 -13.33 -8.72 -13.10
N MET A 77 -12.98 -7.56 -12.54
CA MET A 77 -11.60 -7.20 -12.25
C MET A 77 -10.98 -8.16 -11.23
N SER A 78 -9.87 -8.80 -11.62
CA SER A 78 -9.08 -9.62 -10.70
C SER A 78 -7.86 -8.87 -10.15
N VAL A 79 -7.47 -9.18 -8.90
CA VAL A 79 -6.22 -8.68 -8.31
C VAL A 79 -5.01 -9.13 -9.13
N ARG A 80 -5.07 -10.32 -9.75
CA ARG A 80 -3.99 -10.88 -10.56
C ARG A 80 -3.73 -10.03 -11.81
N GLU A 81 -4.77 -9.67 -12.56
CA GLU A 81 -4.64 -8.82 -13.75
C GLU A 81 -4.04 -7.45 -13.42
N PHE A 82 -4.46 -6.85 -12.31
CA PHE A 82 -3.86 -5.61 -11.82
C PHE A 82 -2.37 -5.78 -11.53
N MET A 83 -1.98 -6.85 -10.82
CA MET A 83 -0.58 -7.11 -10.48
C MET A 83 0.27 -7.41 -11.72
N ASP A 84 -0.26 -8.14 -12.69
CA ASP A 84 0.42 -8.44 -13.96
C ASP A 84 0.60 -7.15 -14.79
N ALA A 85 -0.42 -6.29 -14.83
CA ALA A 85 -0.33 -4.99 -15.50
C ALA A 85 0.68 -4.06 -14.80
N LEU A 86 0.68 -4.05 -13.46
CA LEU A 86 1.63 -3.26 -12.67
C LEU A 86 3.07 -3.75 -12.87
N GLN A 87 3.27 -5.07 -12.93
CA GLN A 87 4.57 -5.68 -13.21
C GLN A 87 5.10 -5.34 -14.61
N LYS A 88 4.23 -5.24 -15.62
CA LYS A 88 4.63 -4.78 -16.97
C LYS A 88 5.15 -3.34 -16.96
N VAL A 89 4.61 -2.47 -16.11
CA VAL A 89 4.96 -1.03 -16.07
C VAL A 89 6.11 -0.73 -15.11
N LEU A 90 6.18 -1.41 -13.96
CA LEU A 90 7.14 -1.13 -12.89
C LEU A 90 8.20 -2.22 -12.71
N GLY A 91 8.11 -3.33 -13.45
CA GLY A 91 8.97 -4.49 -13.27
C GLY A 91 8.58 -5.35 -12.06
N GLU A 92 9.37 -6.39 -11.80
CA GLU A 92 9.18 -7.30 -10.67
C GLU A 92 9.22 -6.53 -9.34
N GLN A 93 8.24 -6.80 -8.47
CA GLN A 93 8.08 -6.12 -7.19
C GLN A 93 8.39 -7.08 -6.04
N ARG A 94 8.95 -6.56 -4.94
CA ARG A 94 9.14 -7.36 -3.72
C ARG A 94 7.80 -7.81 -3.15
N LYS A 95 7.79 -8.97 -2.47
CA LYS A 95 6.57 -9.56 -1.87
C LYS A 95 5.81 -8.57 -0.97
N GLN A 96 6.54 -7.84 -0.14
CA GLN A 96 6.00 -6.83 0.77
C GLN A 96 5.32 -5.68 0.00
N ARG A 97 5.94 -5.26 -1.11
CA ARG A 97 5.40 -4.23 -2.00
C ARG A 97 4.13 -4.71 -2.69
N LYS A 98 4.12 -5.96 -3.19
CA LYS A 98 2.92 -6.57 -3.80
C LYS A 98 1.73 -6.53 -2.84
N GLN A 99 1.92 -6.90 -1.58
CA GLN A 99 0.86 -6.86 -0.56
C GLN A 99 0.34 -5.43 -0.32
N ARG A 100 1.23 -4.43 -0.27
CA ARG A 100 0.83 -3.02 -0.14
C ARG A 100 0.06 -2.53 -1.38
N ASN A 101 0.47 -2.93 -2.57
CA ASN A 101 -0.20 -2.55 -3.82
C ASN A 101 -1.64 -3.07 -3.88
N VAL A 102 -1.92 -4.26 -3.34
CA VAL A 102 -3.28 -4.79 -3.22
C VAL A 102 -4.15 -3.88 -2.34
N ARG A 103 -3.61 -3.32 -1.25
CA ARG A 103 -4.35 -2.38 -0.40
C ARG A 103 -4.61 -1.04 -1.10
N ILE A 104 -3.62 -0.54 -1.85
CA ILE A 104 -3.78 0.66 -2.67
C ILE A 104 -4.92 0.43 -3.68
N LEU A 105 -4.93 -0.72 -4.37
CA LEU A 105 -6.01 -1.11 -5.27
C LEU A 105 -7.36 -1.15 -4.55
N GLN A 106 -7.45 -1.83 -3.39
CA GLN A 106 -8.68 -1.91 -2.60
C GLN A 106 -9.21 -0.53 -2.20
N SER A 107 -8.32 0.38 -1.80
CA SER A 107 -8.69 1.77 -1.49
C SER A 107 -9.23 2.51 -2.72
N CYS A 108 -8.61 2.32 -3.89
CA CYS A 108 -9.08 2.93 -5.14
C CYS A 108 -10.46 2.39 -5.55
N VAL A 109 -10.67 1.07 -5.46
CA VAL A 109 -11.97 0.43 -5.71
C VAL A 109 -13.03 0.97 -4.76
N GLN A 110 -12.74 1.00 -3.45
CA GLN A 110 -13.68 1.50 -2.44
C GLN A 110 -14.04 2.97 -2.70
N LYS A 111 -13.06 3.82 -3.04
CA LYS A 111 -13.29 5.22 -3.40
C LYS A 111 -14.20 5.33 -4.64
N ARG A 112 -13.98 4.51 -5.67
CA ARG A 112 -14.84 4.48 -6.86
C ARG A 112 -16.27 4.05 -6.52
N THR A 113 -16.45 2.95 -5.80
CA THR A 113 -17.77 2.46 -5.39
C THR A 113 -18.52 3.49 -4.53
N GLN A 114 -17.84 4.17 -3.61
CA GLN A 114 -18.46 5.25 -2.81
C GLN A 114 -18.90 6.43 -3.68
N ARG A 115 -18.12 6.82 -4.69
CA ARG A 115 -18.50 7.88 -5.64
C ARG A 115 -19.72 7.48 -6.46
N GLU A 116 -19.77 6.23 -6.94
CA GLU A 116 -20.93 5.70 -7.69
C GLU A 116 -22.19 5.66 -6.81
N GLN A 117 -22.09 5.19 -5.56
CA GLN A 117 -23.21 5.20 -4.61
C GLN A 117 -23.70 6.61 -4.27
N GLN A 118 -22.77 7.56 -4.08
CA GLN A 118 -23.12 8.96 -3.82
C GLN A 118 -23.77 9.63 -5.03
N ALA A 119 -23.40 9.23 -6.25
CA ALA A 119 -24.02 9.73 -7.48
C ALA A 119 -25.46 9.21 -7.68
N LEU A 120 -25.79 8.04 -7.12
CA LEU A 120 -27.13 7.47 -7.15
C LEU A 120 -28.07 8.07 -6.10
N LEU A 121 -27.53 8.67 -5.04
CA LEU A 121 -28.35 9.39 -4.07
C LEU A 121 -28.98 10.61 -4.76
N PRO A 122 -30.31 10.81 -4.66
CA PRO A 122 -30.95 11.98 -5.23
C PRO A 122 -30.28 13.22 -4.62
N LYS A 123 -29.67 14.05 -5.48
CA LYS A 123 -29.20 15.37 -5.07
C LYS A 123 -30.40 16.07 -4.46
N ASN A 124 -30.45 16.19 -3.14
CA ASN A 124 -31.48 16.95 -2.44
C ASN A 124 -31.41 18.37 -2.99
N THR A 125 -32.29 18.68 -3.94
CA THR A 125 -32.57 20.02 -4.46
C THR A 125 -33.37 20.79 -3.40
N SER A 126 -32.84 20.85 -2.19
CA SER A 126 -33.26 21.75 -1.12
C SER A 126 -32.06 22.65 -0.87
N THR A 127 -31.92 23.76 -1.60
CA THR A 127 -32.63 24.99 -1.22
C THR A 127 -32.61 25.92 -2.42
N ARG A 128 -33.68 25.93 -3.20
CA ARG A 128 -34.06 27.16 -3.91
C ARG A 128 -34.59 28.07 -2.81
N GLY A 129 -33.70 28.89 -2.23
CA GLY A 129 -34.10 29.94 -1.32
C GLY A 129 -35.18 30.76 -2.02
N THR A 130 -36.35 30.85 -1.41
CA THR A 130 -37.37 31.81 -1.83
C THR A 130 -36.74 33.20 -1.72
N GLU A 131 -36.64 33.91 -2.86
CA GLU A 131 -36.23 35.31 -2.89
C GLU A 131 -37.10 36.10 -1.91
N GLY A 132 -36.51 36.56 -0.80
CA GLY A 132 -37.20 37.47 0.14
C GLY A 132 -36.95 37.24 1.63
N GLN A 133 -36.42 36.09 2.07
CA GLN A 133 -36.10 35.92 3.50
C GLN A 133 -34.70 36.44 3.83
N LYS A 134 -34.62 37.55 4.58
CA LYS A 134 -33.39 38.01 5.23
C LYS A 134 -32.90 36.94 6.18
N GLU A 135 -31.76 36.33 5.86
CA GLU A 135 -31.08 35.38 6.75
C GLU A 135 -30.84 36.02 8.13
N LYS A 136 -31.55 35.52 9.15
CA LYS A 136 -31.11 35.73 10.53
C LYS A 136 -29.78 35.02 10.69
N LYS A 137 -28.71 35.79 10.94
CA LYS A 137 -27.39 35.26 11.32
C LYS A 137 -27.56 34.36 12.55
N MET A 138 -27.70 33.05 12.31
CA MET A 138 -27.66 32.05 13.37
C MET A 138 -26.23 32.05 13.88
N ILE A 139 -26.04 32.63 15.06
CA ILE A 139 -24.80 32.51 15.83
C ILE A 139 -24.73 31.03 16.23
N THR A 140 -24.06 30.22 15.41
CA THR A 140 -23.74 28.85 15.77
C THR A 140 -22.85 28.87 17.00
N PRO A 141 -23.25 28.23 18.11
CA PRO A 141 -22.40 28.13 19.28
C PRO A 141 -21.10 27.44 18.87
N LYS A 142 -19.97 27.99 19.32
CA LYS A 142 -18.63 27.38 19.20
C LYS A 142 -18.67 26.04 19.92
N SER A 143 -19.04 24.97 19.22
CA SER A 143 -18.87 23.62 19.72
C SER A 143 -17.38 23.33 19.76
N ASP A 144 -16.93 22.85 20.91
CA ASP A 144 -15.55 22.45 21.16
C ASP A 144 -15.01 21.66 19.98
N ALA A 145 -13.85 22.11 19.49
CA ALA A 145 -13.14 21.52 18.38
C ALA A 145 -12.81 20.06 18.72
N LYS A 146 -13.75 19.15 18.44
CA LYS A 146 -13.44 17.74 18.19
C LYS A 146 -12.39 17.78 17.11
N LYS A 147 -11.14 17.50 17.49
CA LYS A 147 -10.02 17.26 16.57
C LYS A 147 -10.58 16.32 15.50
N LYS A 148 -10.89 16.88 14.32
CA LYS A 148 -11.16 16.04 13.16
C LYS A 148 -9.93 15.15 13.05
N PRO A 149 -10.09 13.83 12.83
CA PRO A 149 -8.96 13.01 12.44
C PRO A 149 -8.23 13.76 11.32
N PRO A 150 -6.89 13.79 11.32
CA PRO A 150 -6.12 14.50 10.31
C PRO A 150 -6.75 14.17 8.96
N LYS A 151 -7.17 15.20 8.24
CA LYS A 151 -7.63 15.01 6.87
C LYS A 151 -6.50 14.25 6.20
N ASP A 152 -6.82 13.08 5.64
CA ASP A 152 -5.95 12.43 4.69
C ASP A 152 -5.83 13.41 3.51
N ASP A 153 -4.92 14.38 3.63
CA ASP A 153 -4.37 15.10 2.50
C ASP A 153 -3.54 14.05 1.74
N ASP A 154 -4.27 13.14 1.11
CA ASP A 154 -3.87 11.94 0.37
C ASP A 154 -2.93 12.25 -0.81
N ASP A 155 -2.70 13.55 -1.05
CA ASP A 155 -1.91 14.11 -2.13
C ASP A 155 -0.58 14.70 -1.66
N ASP A 156 -0.23 14.65 -0.37
CA ASP A 156 1.15 14.96 0.03
C ASP A 156 2.05 13.73 -0.20
N PRO A 157 2.85 13.68 -1.29
CA PRO A 157 3.77 12.57 -1.54
C PRO A 157 4.85 12.44 -0.45
N SER A 158 4.91 13.39 0.49
CA SER A 158 5.89 13.45 1.57
C SER A 158 5.55 12.55 2.77
N PHE A 159 4.38 11.90 2.80
CA PHE A 159 3.95 11.06 3.92
C PHE A 159 3.41 9.68 3.48
N TYR A 160 4.01 8.60 3.99
CA TYR A 160 3.44 7.25 3.85
C TYR A 160 2.65 6.86 5.09
N TYR A 161 1.39 6.49 4.93
CA TYR A 161 0.62 5.92 6.03
C TYR A 161 1.09 4.49 6.35
N ILE A 162 1.37 4.24 7.64
CA ILE A 162 1.72 2.94 8.21
C ILE A 162 0.65 2.58 9.23
N GLY A 163 -0.24 1.65 8.84
CA GLY A 163 -1.44 1.34 9.61
C GLY A 163 -1.45 -0.05 10.25
N ASN A 164 -0.53 -0.95 9.85
CA ASN A 164 -0.48 -2.32 10.35
C ASN A 164 0.94 -2.90 10.31
N GLU A 165 1.11 -4.08 10.90
CA GLU A 165 2.40 -4.77 10.97
C GLU A 165 3.01 -5.08 9.60
N SER A 166 2.19 -5.41 8.60
CA SER A 166 2.70 -5.67 7.24
C SER A 166 3.29 -4.41 6.60
N ASP A 167 2.76 -3.22 6.90
CA ASP A 167 3.32 -1.95 6.44
C ASP A 167 4.69 -1.69 7.09
N VAL A 168 4.90 -2.15 8.32
CA VAL A 168 6.21 -2.04 9.01
C VAL A 168 7.23 -2.97 8.38
N VAL A 169 6.83 -4.18 8.00
CA VAL A 169 7.68 -5.12 7.25
C VAL A 169 8.01 -4.56 5.87
N TRP A 170 7.05 -3.94 5.18
CA TRP A 170 7.31 -3.21 3.93
C TRP A 170 8.28 -2.04 4.16
N ALA A 171 8.03 -1.17 5.13
CA ALA A 171 8.91 -0.05 5.46
C ALA A 171 10.34 -0.51 5.75
N THR A 172 10.49 -1.61 6.51
CA THR A 172 11.80 -2.24 6.77
C THR A 172 12.47 -2.67 5.47
N SER A 173 11.73 -3.30 4.55
CA SER A 173 12.28 -3.73 3.26
C SER A 173 12.69 -2.54 2.39
N VAL A 174 11.94 -1.43 2.41
CA VAL A 174 12.27 -0.21 1.66
C VAL A 174 13.50 0.47 2.23
N LEU A 175 13.59 0.57 3.57
CA LEU A 175 14.69 1.24 4.25
C LEU A 175 15.98 0.41 4.28
N ALA A 176 15.90 -0.91 4.08
CA ALA A 176 17.03 -1.82 4.01
C ALA A 176 16.95 -2.69 2.74
N PRO A 177 17.10 -2.11 1.54
CA PRO A 177 16.77 -2.77 0.28
C PRO A 177 17.57 -4.05 0.03
N LEU A 178 18.84 -4.09 0.46
CA LEU A 178 19.70 -5.28 0.40
C LEU A 178 20.04 -5.85 1.79
N GLY A 179 19.29 -5.47 2.82
CA GLY A 179 19.48 -5.98 4.18
C GLY A 179 20.72 -5.42 4.90
N PHE A 180 21.32 -6.27 5.75
CA PHE A 180 22.39 -5.90 6.68
C PHE A 180 23.70 -6.60 6.35
N LYS A 181 24.82 -5.94 6.65
CA LYS A 181 26.16 -6.53 6.72
C LYS A 181 26.28 -7.43 7.95
N GLN A 182 27.34 -8.24 7.99
CA GLN A 182 27.67 -9.07 9.16
C GLN A 182 27.87 -8.21 10.43
N ASP A 183 28.46 -7.03 10.28
CA ASP A 183 28.66 -6.05 11.37
C ASP A 183 27.36 -5.40 11.85
N GLY A 184 26.23 -5.71 11.23
CA GLY A 184 24.92 -5.19 11.58
C GLY A 184 24.59 -3.80 11.02
N ASP A 185 25.46 -3.19 10.21
CA ASP A 185 25.13 -1.97 9.45
C ASP A 185 24.32 -2.31 8.18
N LEU A 186 23.68 -1.31 7.57
CA LEU A 186 22.98 -1.51 6.29
C LEU A 186 23.99 -1.79 5.18
N LEU A 187 23.66 -2.76 4.30
CA LEU A 187 24.52 -3.04 3.14
C LEU A 187 24.57 -1.82 2.21
N ILE A 188 23.41 -1.22 1.98
CA ILE A 188 23.20 -0.01 1.18
C ILE A 188 22.15 0.85 1.87
N LYS A 189 22.38 2.17 1.91
CA LYS A 189 21.41 3.13 2.45
C LYS A 189 20.45 3.60 1.34
N PRO A 190 19.15 3.69 1.62
CA PRO A 190 18.16 4.16 0.66
C PRO A 190 18.34 5.66 0.39
N PRO A 191 17.95 6.17 -0.80
CA PRO A 191 17.94 7.61 -1.08
C PRO A 191 17.04 8.37 -0.11
N SER A 192 17.38 9.61 0.23
CA SER A 192 16.57 10.41 1.17
C SER A 192 15.15 10.67 0.68
N SER A 193 14.97 10.83 -0.64
CA SER A 193 13.65 10.96 -1.28
C SER A 193 12.74 9.75 -1.05
N VAL A 194 13.31 8.57 -0.79
CA VAL A 194 12.57 7.34 -0.47
C VAL A 194 12.49 7.15 1.03
N ALA A 195 13.58 7.40 1.76
CA ALA A 195 13.69 7.15 3.18
C ALA A 195 12.81 8.10 4.01
N LEU A 196 12.81 9.40 3.71
CA LEU A 196 12.13 10.41 4.52
C LEU A 196 10.61 10.18 4.62
N PRO A 197 9.87 9.94 3.53
CA PRO A 197 8.44 9.71 3.63
C PRO A 197 8.11 8.44 4.45
N VAL A 198 8.95 7.41 4.37
CA VAL A 198 8.79 6.17 5.18
C VAL A 198 9.06 6.45 6.65
N LEU A 199 10.14 7.16 6.97
CA LEU A 199 10.47 7.54 8.35
C LEU A 199 9.38 8.44 8.95
N ARG A 200 8.86 9.40 8.20
CA ARG A 200 7.73 10.23 8.65
C ARG A 200 6.50 9.38 8.93
N GLY A 201 6.20 8.43 8.05
CA GLY A 201 5.16 7.42 8.26
C GLY A 201 5.34 6.61 9.53
N LEU A 202 6.57 6.18 9.83
CA LEU A 202 6.89 5.39 11.02
C LEU A 202 6.65 6.14 12.34
N LYS A 203 6.47 7.46 12.33
CA LYS A 203 6.09 8.23 13.53
C LYS A 203 4.72 7.82 14.07
N THR A 204 3.84 7.24 13.25
CA THR A 204 2.54 6.76 13.71
C THR A 204 2.63 5.51 14.57
N LEU A 205 3.79 4.82 14.57
CA LEU A 205 3.99 3.61 15.36
C LEU A 205 3.93 3.86 16.87
N ASP A 206 4.17 5.10 17.32
CA ASP A 206 4.06 5.50 18.73
C ASP A 206 2.66 5.22 19.32
N PHE A 207 1.65 5.13 18.46
CA PHE A 207 0.26 4.88 18.84
C PHE A 207 -0.13 3.39 18.79
N PHE A 208 0.77 2.50 18.36
CA PHE A 208 0.47 1.08 18.25
C PHE A 208 0.47 0.41 19.63
N PRO A 209 -0.63 -0.24 20.06
CA PRO A 209 -0.68 -0.93 21.35
C PRO A 209 0.40 -1.99 21.52
N SER A 210 0.82 -2.63 20.42
CA SER A 210 1.81 -3.71 20.38
C SER A 210 3.21 -3.25 19.95
N LEU A 211 3.53 -1.95 20.03
CA LEU A 211 4.81 -1.39 19.56
C LEU A 211 6.04 -2.20 20.01
N LYS A 212 6.09 -2.61 21.29
CA LYS A 212 7.22 -3.40 21.83
C LYS A 212 7.38 -4.74 21.12
N ASN A 213 6.28 -5.46 20.87
CA ASN A 213 6.33 -6.75 20.19
C ASN A 213 6.69 -6.56 18.72
N LEU A 214 6.12 -5.53 18.09
CA LEU A 214 6.42 -5.16 16.71
C LEU A 214 7.89 -4.80 16.52
N LEU A 215 8.50 -4.00 17.41
CA LEU A 215 9.93 -3.65 17.34
C LEU A 215 10.85 -4.85 17.59
N LYS A 216 10.38 -5.88 18.30
CA LYS A 216 11.13 -7.13 18.53
C LYS A 216 11.01 -8.10 17.35
N SER A 217 9.81 -8.23 16.79
CA SER A 217 9.53 -9.14 15.68
C SER A 217 10.00 -8.57 14.33
N SER A 218 9.96 -7.25 14.18
CA SER A 218 10.49 -6.55 13.03
C SER A 218 11.93 -6.06 13.26
N GLN A 219 12.70 -5.96 12.19
CA GLN A 219 14.05 -5.37 12.24
C GLN A 219 14.03 -3.83 12.12
N VAL A 220 12.85 -3.19 12.20
CA VAL A 220 12.69 -1.76 11.90
C VAL A 220 13.51 -0.88 12.84
N GLY A 221 13.59 -1.23 14.13
CA GLY A 221 14.39 -0.48 15.10
C GLY A 221 15.88 -0.49 14.75
N LYS A 222 16.40 -1.64 14.28
CA LYS A 222 17.79 -1.77 13.84
C LYS A 222 18.05 -0.95 12.58
N VAL A 223 17.15 -1.02 11.60
CA VAL A 223 17.26 -0.22 10.36
C VAL A 223 17.29 1.27 10.68
N VAL A 224 16.33 1.77 11.47
CA VAL A 224 16.25 3.19 11.83
C VAL A 224 17.49 3.64 12.63
N ASN A 225 18.04 2.77 13.48
CA ASN A 225 19.30 3.06 14.18
C ASN A 225 20.50 3.20 13.23
N CYS A 226 20.60 2.38 12.18
CA CYS A 226 21.64 2.53 11.15
C CYS A 226 21.51 3.85 10.38
N LEU A 227 20.28 4.31 10.12
CA LEU A 227 20.00 5.56 9.41
C LEU A 227 20.41 6.83 10.18
N ARG A 228 20.78 6.72 11.47
CA ARG A 228 21.42 7.83 12.21
C ARG A 228 22.79 8.24 11.66
N ARG A 229 23.38 7.42 10.80
CA ARG A 229 24.64 7.67 10.07
C ARG A 229 24.41 7.87 8.57
N HIS A 230 23.21 8.30 8.19
CA HIS A 230 22.89 8.64 6.80
C HIS A 230 23.64 9.91 6.36
N SER A 231 23.88 10.06 5.06
CA SER A 231 24.56 11.24 4.48
C SER A 231 23.69 12.49 4.58
N ASP A 232 22.39 12.34 4.34
CA ASP A 232 21.39 13.40 4.48
C ASP A 232 21.09 13.72 5.97
N PRO A 233 21.30 14.97 6.43
CA PRO A 233 21.06 15.38 7.80
C PRO A 233 19.59 15.33 8.24
N GLU A 234 18.64 15.48 7.31
CA GLU A 234 17.21 15.40 7.64
C GLU A 234 16.80 13.97 7.97
N VAL A 235 17.36 12.99 7.24
CA VAL A 235 17.18 11.55 7.54
C VAL A 235 17.74 11.26 8.93
N VAL A 236 18.96 11.74 9.22
CA VAL A 236 19.61 11.55 10.53
C VAL A 236 18.76 12.13 11.67
N ARG A 237 18.26 13.36 11.52
CA ARG A 237 17.38 14.01 12.52
C ARG A 237 16.12 13.18 12.73
N THR A 238 15.41 12.85 11.66
CA THR A 238 14.14 12.11 11.72
C THR A 238 14.31 10.72 12.34
N SER A 239 15.40 10.02 12.03
CA SER A 239 15.71 8.72 12.64
C SER A 239 16.03 8.81 14.14
N ARG A 240 16.70 9.89 14.59
CA ARG A 240 16.93 10.12 16.03
C ARG A 240 15.62 10.38 16.76
N ASP A 241 14.82 11.30 16.24
CA ASP A 241 13.51 11.65 16.81
C ASP A 241 12.60 10.43 16.98
N LEU A 242 12.55 9.55 15.97
CA LEU A 242 11.81 8.29 16.02
C LEU A 242 12.27 7.38 17.16
N LEU A 243 13.58 7.15 17.26
CA LEU A 243 14.13 6.25 18.27
C LEU A 243 13.93 6.79 19.67
N ASP A 244 14.05 8.10 19.85
CA ASP A 244 13.82 8.73 21.15
C ASP A 244 12.32 8.70 21.51
N GLY A 245 11.43 8.89 20.54
CA GLY A 245 9.99 8.65 20.68
C GLY A 245 9.67 7.21 21.11
N TRP A 246 10.19 6.22 20.41
CA TRP A 246 9.98 4.79 20.74
C TRP A 246 10.53 4.42 22.10
N LYS A 247 11.71 4.93 22.48
CA LYS A 247 12.28 4.72 23.81
C LYS A 247 11.40 5.35 24.90
N ALA A 248 10.91 6.57 24.68
CA ALA A 248 10.03 7.25 25.62
C ALA A 248 8.71 6.48 25.83
N VAL A 249 8.12 5.95 24.75
CA VAL A 249 6.92 5.10 24.82
C VAL A 249 7.21 3.81 25.59
N MET A 250 8.34 3.16 25.35
CA MET A 250 8.73 1.92 26.05
C MET A 250 9.13 2.14 27.52
N ALA A 251 9.61 3.33 27.88
CA ALA A 251 9.99 3.69 29.24
C ALA A 251 8.78 3.96 30.14
N LYS A 252 7.63 4.38 29.57
CA LYS A 252 6.38 4.50 30.31
C LYS A 252 5.97 3.11 30.81
N ARG A 253 5.92 2.93 32.13
CA ARG A 253 5.59 1.64 32.74
C ARG A 253 4.23 1.15 32.23
N PRO A 254 4.05 -0.17 31.98
CA PRO A 254 2.77 -0.73 31.58
C PRO A 254 1.59 -0.37 32.50
N SER A 255 1.88 -0.05 33.78
CA SER A 255 0.88 0.35 34.78
C SER A 255 0.18 1.68 34.48
N GLU A 256 0.84 2.63 33.81
CA GLU A 256 0.22 3.93 33.47
C GLU A 256 -0.56 3.88 32.15
N ALA A 257 -0.15 3.04 31.20
CA ALA A 257 -0.84 2.89 29.92
C ALA A 257 -2.18 2.15 30.07
N LEU A 258 -2.22 1.10 30.90
CA LEU A 258 -3.47 0.43 31.28
C LEU A 258 -4.41 1.38 32.03
N ALA A 259 -3.89 2.14 33.00
CA ALA A 259 -4.67 3.12 33.75
C ALA A 259 -5.30 4.21 32.85
N LEU A 260 -4.65 4.60 31.75
CA LEU A 260 -5.18 5.61 30.81
C LEU A 260 -6.25 5.05 29.86
N VAL A 261 -6.17 3.76 29.52
CA VAL A 261 -7.19 3.05 28.74
C VAL A 261 -8.41 2.77 29.62
N ASP A 262 -8.20 2.29 30.84
CA ASP A 262 -9.26 2.05 31.83
C ASP A 262 -9.97 3.36 32.22
N ALA A 263 -9.23 4.46 32.39
CA ALA A 263 -9.83 5.78 32.65
C ALA A 263 -10.65 6.33 31.47
N LYS A 264 -10.31 5.95 30.23
CA LYS A 264 -11.10 6.32 29.04
C LYS A 264 -12.35 5.45 28.88
N VAL A 265 -12.26 4.16 29.19
CA VAL A 265 -13.40 3.23 29.18
C VAL A 265 -14.39 3.61 30.29
N ALA A 266 -13.91 3.91 31.51
CA ALA A 266 -14.75 4.33 32.63
C ALA A 266 -15.41 5.72 32.45
N LYS A 267 -14.80 6.61 31.65
CA LYS A 267 -15.44 7.88 31.26
C LYS A 267 -16.51 7.69 30.18
N LYS A 268 -16.41 6.64 29.36
CA LYS A 268 -17.38 6.34 28.31
C LYS A 268 -18.63 5.67 28.89
N SER A 269 -18.48 4.81 29.91
CA SER A 269 -19.61 4.16 30.60
C SER A 269 -20.37 5.05 31.58
N LYS A 270 -19.85 6.24 31.92
CA LYS A 270 -20.57 7.25 32.73
C LYS A 270 -21.30 8.31 31.90
N ALA A 271 -21.15 8.27 30.58
CA ALA A 271 -21.76 9.21 29.64
C ALA A 271 -22.92 8.57 28.84
N GLU A 272 -23.16 7.27 29.04
CA GLU A 272 -24.40 6.56 28.71
C GLU A 272 -25.25 6.42 29.98
#